data_AF-A0A7X6SF12-F1
#
_entry.id   AF-A0A7X6SF12-F1
#
_cell.length_a   1.000
_cell.length_b   1.000
_cell.length_c   1.000
_cell.angle_alpha   90.00
_cell.angle_beta   90.00
_cell.angle_gamma   90.00
#
_symmetry.space_group_name_H-M   'P 1'
#
loop_
_entity.id
_entity.type
_entity.pdbx_description
1 polymer ?
#
loop_
_entity_poly.entity_id
_entity_poly.type
_entity_poly.pdbx_seq_one_letter_code
_entity_poly.pdbx_strand_id
1 'polypeptide(L)'
;MTDTPALLLLRKGGTSVALEIPETGLPAIIYWGADLGAAIDGFGDDFVTSQVPFVAGSVLDLPPSLSLIPQQSEGWSGTPGLVGSRNNRPFFPQFVTHSVSIQNTDADGFACEVDCLAHDAESDVEVKLHLELSDSGLLRVRAELTNTGADGYALESLLMALPTPAAESQVIDQTGHHLRERDIQTHEFTIGTHVRTLRVGRGHTLSSIHGTCEPAAGWRAGLTHYLHVAWSGNVQTLAERDTLGFQALMGGELLMPGEIVLDSGQSYQTPWLVATWGDGLDQASGRIHDWLRSRPSHPASPRPVTLNAWEAVYFDHSLPRLLALAEQAAEVGVERFVLDDGWFGSRRDDHSGLGDWVVSDDVWPAGLSVLADAVHARGMQFGLWFEPEMISPDSDAARAHPEWILRPRTHLPIEARHQQVIDLTNPEAYEYVRGQICAVLADTGIDYIKWDFNRDMYEAISPKSGLPVYHNQVLATYALMDALLEAHPGLEIESCAGGGGRIDLEMMHRAV
;
A
#
# COMPACT_ATOMS: atom_id res chain seq x y z
N MET A 1 14.82 -33.19 9.72
CA MET A 1 14.17 -33.32 8.40
C MET A 1 12.72 -33.67 8.68
N THR A 2 11.88 -32.64 8.76
CA THR A 2 10.43 -32.76 8.80
C THR A 2 9.94 -33.20 7.43
N ASP A 3 8.98 -34.13 7.36
CA ASP A 3 8.24 -34.53 6.15
C ASP A 3 7.52 -33.29 5.58
N THR A 4 8.25 -32.44 4.87
CA THR A 4 7.69 -31.27 4.20
C THR A 4 7.30 -31.73 2.81
N PRO A 5 6.02 -31.62 2.42
CA PRO A 5 5.59 -32.08 1.11
C PRO A 5 6.29 -31.27 0.02
N ALA A 6 6.70 -31.92 -1.08
CA ALA A 6 7.32 -31.24 -2.23
C ALA A 6 6.35 -30.24 -2.89
N LEU A 7 5.05 -30.45 -2.72
CA LEU A 7 3.98 -29.58 -3.19
C LEU A 7 2.93 -29.38 -2.08
N LEU A 8 2.60 -28.13 -1.80
CA LEU A 8 1.50 -27.74 -0.93
C LEU A 8 0.41 -27.05 -1.76
N LEU A 9 -0.81 -27.58 -1.69
CA LEU A 9 -1.97 -26.98 -2.35
C LEU A 9 -2.76 -26.12 -1.35
N LEU A 10 -2.91 -24.84 -1.66
CA LEU A 10 -3.86 -23.97 -0.98
C LEU A 10 -5.12 -23.84 -1.83
N ARG A 11 -6.28 -23.77 -1.18
CA ARG A 11 -7.57 -23.62 -1.84
C ARG A 11 -8.53 -22.81 -0.99
N LYS A 12 -9.15 -21.79 -1.60
CA LYS A 12 -10.23 -21.02 -0.98
C LYS A 12 -10.92 -20.12 -1.99
N GLY A 13 -12.22 -19.86 -1.81
CA GLY A 13 -12.94 -18.85 -2.61
C GLY A 13 -12.92 -19.10 -4.12
N GLY A 14 -12.84 -20.36 -4.55
CA GLY A 14 -12.73 -20.75 -5.96
C GLY A 14 -11.35 -20.47 -6.59
N THR A 15 -10.32 -20.27 -5.75
CA THR A 15 -8.93 -20.11 -6.16
C THR A 15 -8.10 -21.28 -5.63
N SER A 16 -7.20 -21.80 -6.46
CA SER A 16 -6.14 -22.73 -6.04
C SER A 16 -4.78 -22.07 -6.17
N VAL A 17 -3.86 -22.39 -5.26
CA VAL A 17 -2.43 -22.03 -5.33
C VAL A 17 -1.60 -23.28 -5.09
N ALA A 18 -0.77 -23.63 -6.06
CA ALA A 18 0.17 -24.74 -5.99
C ALA A 18 1.56 -24.19 -5.61
N LEU A 19 1.98 -24.46 -4.38
CA LEU A 19 3.24 -23.98 -3.80
C LEU A 19 4.25 -25.13 -3.76
N GLU A 20 5.21 -25.09 -4.67
CA GLU A 20 6.36 -25.99 -4.64
C GLU A 20 7.30 -25.60 -3.50
N ILE A 21 7.73 -26.60 -2.73
CA ILE A 21 8.70 -26.43 -1.64
C ILE A 21 9.94 -27.24 -2.03
N PRO A 22 10.93 -26.61 -2.67
CA PRO A 22 12.09 -27.34 -3.16
C PRO A 22 12.98 -27.82 -2.00
N GLU A 23 13.76 -28.88 -2.23
CA GLU A 23 14.75 -29.35 -1.26
C GLU A 23 15.80 -28.27 -0.91
N THR A 24 16.06 -27.37 -1.87
CA THR A 24 16.96 -26.22 -1.74
C THR A 24 16.34 -25.00 -2.41
N GLY A 25 16.41 -23.83 -1.77
CA GLY A 25 15.81 -22.60 -2.28
C GLY A 25 14.59 -22.14 -1.50
N LEU A 26 13.94 -21.09 -2.02
CA LEU A 26 12.68 -20.58 -1.50
C LEU A 26 11.48 -21.31 -2.14
N PRO A 27 10.31 -21.32 -1.47
CA PRO A 27 9.08 -21.80 -2.07
C PRO A 27 8.73 -21.01 -3.35
N ALA A 28 8.17 -21.71 -4.33
CA ALA A 28 7.77 -21.17 -5.62
C ALA A 28 6.28 -21.43 -5.86
N ILE A 29 5.53 -20.40 -6.23
CA ILE A 29 4.18 -20.61 -6.76
C ILE A 29 4.35 -21.05 -8.21
N ILE A 30 3.88 -22.26 -8.54
CA ILE A 30 3.90 -22.79 -9.91
C ILE A 30 2.54 -22.66 -10.59
N TYR A 31 1.47 -22.43 -9.81
CA TYR A 31 0.15 -22.12 -10.31
C TYR A 31 -0.64 -21.31 -9.29
N TRP A 32 -1.36 -20.31 -9.76
CA TRP A 32 -2.45 -19.69 -9.03
C TRP A 32 -3.54 -19.29 -10.02
N GLY A 33 -4.79 -19.46 -9.65
CA GLY A 33 -5.90 -19.23 -10.57
C GLY A 33 -7.12 -20.03 -10.20
N ALA A 34 -7.88 -20.44 -11.23
CA ALA A 34 -9.09 -21.24 -11.09
C ALA A 34 -8.87 -22.46 -10.19
N ASP A 35 -9.87 -22.73 -9.37
CA ASP A 35 -9.91 -23.93 -8.56
C ASP A 35 -9.67 -25.19 -9.43
N LEU A 36 -8.59 -25.91 -9.14
CA LEU A 36 -8.20 -27.12 -9.87
C LEU A 36 -9.09 -28.33 -9.52
N GLY A 37 -9.92 -28.21 -8.48
CA GLY A 37 -10.82 -29.25 -7.99
C GLY A 37 -10.09 -30.42 -7.33
N ALA A 38 -10.86 -31.35 -6.76
CA ALA A 38 -10.33 -32.49 -6.00
C ALA A 38 -9.53 -33.52 -6.85
N ALA A 39 -9.51 -33.37 -8.17
CA ALA A 39 -8.77 -34.27 -9.05
C ALA A 39 -7.25 -34.04 -8.94
N ILE A 40 -6.80 -32.81 -8.63
CA ILE A 40 -5.38 -32.47 -8.55
C ILE A 40 -4.66 -33.17 -7.40
N ASP A 41 -5.38 -33.57 -6.35
CA ASP A 41 -4.83 -34.25 -5.16
C ASP A 41 -4.14 -35.58 -5.51
N GLY A 42 -4.46 -36.17 -6.67
CA GLY A 42 -3.83 -37.39 -7.19
C GLY A 42 -2.68 -37.17 -8.19
N PHE A 43 -2.38 -35.93 -8.59
CA PHE A 43 -1.41 -35.59 -9.65
C PHE A 43 -0.29 -34.66 -9.20
N GLY A 44 -0.08 -34.46 -7.89
CA GLY A 44 0.87 -33.45 -7.36
C GLY A 44 2.26 -33.51 -8.01
N ASP A 45 2.92 -34.67 -7.99
CA ASP A 45 4.26 -34.83 -8.57
C ASP A 45 4.27 -34.68 -10.11
N ASP A 46 3.24 -35.19 -10.79
CA ASP A 46 3.07 -35.05 -12.24
C ASP A 46 2.85 -33.59 -12.64
N PHE A 47 2.13 -32.84 -11.81
CA PHE A 47 1.86 -31.42 -12.00
C PHE A 47 3.14 -30.60 -11.86
N VAL A 48 3.90 -30.77 -10.78
CA VAL A 48 5.23 -30.12 -10.61
C VAL A 48 6.13 -30.45 -11.80
N THR A 49 6.23 -31.74 -12.15
CA THR A 49 7.06 -32.20 -13.29
C THR A 49 6.66 -31.54 -14.61
N SER A 50 5.36 -31.28 -14.82
CA SER A 50 4.87 -30.61 -16.04
C SER A 50 5.24 -29.13 -16.15
N GLN A 51 5.59 -28.49 -15.03
CA GLN A 51 6.00 -27.08 -14.98
C GLN A 51 7.50 -26.89 -15.20
N VAL A 52 8.29 -27.98 -15.17
CA VAL A 52 9.75 -27.91 -15.33
C VAL A 52 10.12 -27.59 -16.79
N PRO A 53 10.84 -26.48 -17.05
CA PRO A 53 11.29 -26.14 -18.40
C PRO A 53 12.24 -27.18 -18.99
N PHE A 54 12.25 -27.28 -20.32
CA PHE A 54 13.24 -28.08 -21.03
C PHE A 54 14.64 -27.49 -20.90
N VAL A 55 15.61 -28.30 -20.45
CA VAL A 55 17.03 -27.94 -20.38
C VAL A 55 17.72 -28.28 -21.71
N ALA A 56 18.11 -27.25 -22.47
CA ALA A 56 18.83 -27.39 -23.73
C ALA A 56 20.37 -27.45 -23.54
N GLY A 57 21.11 -27.76 -24.60
CA GLY A 57 22.58 -27.65 -24.57
C GLY A 57 23.03 -26.17 -24.51
N SER A 58 24.03 -25.87 -23.68
CA SER A 58 24.59 -24.52 -23.46
C SER A 58 23.73 -23.53 -22.66
N VAL A 59 22.75 -24.01 -21.89
CA VAL A 59 22.08 -23.27 -20.80
C VAL A 59 22.49 -23.84 -19.42
N LEU A 60 21.88 -23.36 -18.32
CA LEU A 60 22.08 -23.93 -16.98
C LEU A 60 21.74 -25.43 -16.97
N ASP A 61 22.56 -26.22 -16.28
CA ASP A 61 22.34 -27.68 -16.17
C ASP A 61 21.08 -28.02 -15.33
N LEU A 62 20.61 -27.08 -14.53
CA LEU A 62 19.36 -27.14 -13.79
C LEU A 62 18.39 -26.06 -14.30
N PRO A 63 17.09 -26.37 -14.41
CA PRO A 63 16.09 -25.37 -14.77
C PRO A 63 16.04 -24.27 -13.70
N PRO A 64 15.94 -22.98 -14.09
CA PRO A 64 15.82 -21.90 -13.13
C PRO A 64 14.47 -21.96 -12.42
N SER A 65 14.44 -21.49 -11.18
CA SER A 65 13.21 -21.40 -10.38
C SER A 65 12.74 -19.95 -10.24
N LEU A 66 11.45 -19.71 -10.46
CA LEU A 66 10.79 -18.45 -10.11
C LEU A 66 10.22 -18.61 -8.70
N SER A 67 11.09 -18.46 -7.69
CA SER A 67 10.65 -18.46 -6.30
C SER A 67 9.85 -17.21 -5.96
N LEU A 68 9.25 -17.16 -4.76
CA LEU A 68 8.56 -15.97 -4.28
C LEU A 68 9.47 -14.74 -4.16
N ILE A 69 10.79 -14.92 -4.05
CA ILE A 69 11.81 -13.85 -4.05
C ILE A 69 12.97 -14.29 -4.97
N PRO A 70 12.82 -14.20 -6.30
CA PRO A 70 13.73 -14.82 -7.26
C PRO A 70 15.19 -14.36 -7.10
N GLN A 71 16.14 -15.31 -7.07
CA GLN A 71 17.58 -15.02 -6.94
C GLN A 71 18.44 -15.61 -8.06
N GLN A 72 19.60 -15.00 -8.32
CA GLN A 72 20.59 -15.57 -9.24
C GLN A 72 21.11 -16.94 -8.79
N SER A 73 21.13 -17.20 -7.48
CA SER A 73 21.48 -18.51 -6.90
C SER A 73 20.50 -19.62 -7.33
N GLU A 74 19.29 -19.25 -7.75
CA GLU A 74 18.24 -20.14 -8.27
C GLU A 74 18.24 -20.22 -9.81
N GLY A 75 19.27 -19.66 -10.45
CA GLY A 75 19.38 -19.57 -11.91
C GLY A 75 18.52 -18.46 -12.54
N TRP A 76 17.80 -17.67 -11.73
CA TRP A 76 17.00 -16.55 -12.22
C TRP A 76 17.88 -15.45 -12.81
N SER A 77 17.60 -15.06 -14.04
CA SER A 77 18.38 -14.05 -14.78
C SER A 77 17.66 -12.70 -14.92
N GLY A 78 16.41 -12.63 -14.49
CA GLY A 78 15.59 -11.42 -14.51
C GLY A 78 15.86 -10.49 -13.34
N THR A 79 14.87 -9.65 -13.01
CA THR A 79 14.93 -8.74 -11.87
C THR A 79 15.03 -9.53 -10.57
N PRO A 80 16.08 -9.34 -9.74
CA PRO A 80 16.18 -10.04 -8.45
C PRO A 80 15.09 -9.60 -7.47
N GLY A 81 14.56 -10.55 -6.71
CA GLY A 81 13.58 -10.28 -5.66
C GLY A 81 14.19 -9.67 -4.39
N LEU A 82 15.49 -9.88 -4.12
CA LEU A 82 16.19 -9.28 -2.96
C LEU A 82 17.49 -8.67 -3.45
N VAL A 83 17.70 -7.41 -3.13
CA VAL A 83 18.96 -6.70 -3.34
C VAL A 83 19.34 -6.01 -2.04
N GLY A 84 20.57 -6.23 -1.60
CA GLY A 84 21.12 -5.54 -0.45
C GLY A 84 22.62 -5.72 -0.37
N SER A 85 23.21 -5.13 0.66
CA SER A 85 24.65 -5.26 0.91
C SER A 85 24.97 -5.26 2.39
N ARG A 86 26.08 -5.92 2.74
CA ARG A 86 26.68 -5.88 4.07
C ARG A 86 28.08 -5.29 3.94
N ASN A 87 28.39 -4.24 4.70
CA ASN A 87 29.67 -3.54 4.58
C ASN A 87 30.02 -3.12 3.13
N ASN A 88 29.02 -2.68 2.36
CA ASN A 88 29.13 -2.34 0.92
C ASN A 88 29.60 -3.51 0.02
N ARG A 89 29.34 -4.75 0.42
CA ARG A 89 29.57 -5.95 -0.41
C ARG A 89 28.23 -6.57 -0.79
N PRO A 90 28.01 -6.87 -2.08
CA PRO A 90 26.82 -7.61 -2.49
C PRO A 90 26.96 -9.08 -2.06
N PHE A 91 25.83 -9.75 -1.99
CA PHE A 91 25.71 -11.19 -1.81
C PHE A 91 24.63 -11.71 -2.77
N PHE A 92 24.65 -13.01 -3.02
CA PHE A 92 23.69 -13.69 -3.88
C PHE A 92 22.97 -14.73 -3.02
N PRO A 93 21.90 -14.33 -2.28
CA PRO A 93 21.32 -15.17 -1.23
C PRO A 93 20.95 -16.55 -1.77
N GLN A 94 21.42 -17.60 -1.12
CA GLN A 94 21.03 -18.98 -1.38
C GLN A 94 20.21 -19.49 -0.18
N PHE A 95 18.97 -19.00 -0.10
CA PHE A 95 18.06 -19.37 0.96
C PHE A 95 17.81 -20.88 1.02
N VAL A 96 17.76 -21.40 2.24
CA VAL A 96 17.32 -22.77 2.52
C VAL A 96 16.08 -22.71 3.38
N THR A 97 14.96 -23.13 2.82
CA THR A 97 13.69 -23.27 3.57
C THR A 97 13.84 -24.38 4.61
N HIS A 98 13.66 -24.04 5.88
CA HIS A 98 13.84 -24.98 7.00
C HIS A 98 12.58 -25.15 7.85
N SER A 99 11.54 -24.35 7.64
CA SER A 99 10.25 -24.51 8.29
C SER A 99 9.13 -24.14 7.33
N VAL A 100 8.09 -24.97 7.29
CA VAL A 100 6.82 -24.69 6.62
C VAL A 100 5.70 -25.03 7.60
N SER A 101 4.79 -24.10 7.82
CA SER A 101 3.69 -24.27 8.76
C SER A 101 2.38 -23.75 8.18
N ILE A 102 1.38 -24.64 8.13
CA ILE A 102 0.00 -24.29 7.78
C ILE A 102 -0.61 -23.60 9.00
N GLN A 103 -0.93 -22.32 8.86
CA GLN A 103 -1.52 -21.51 9.92
C GLN A 103 -3.04 -21.70 10.00
N ASN A 104 -3.67 -21.91 8.85
CA ASN A 104 -5.11 -22.05 8.75
C ASN A 104 -5.52 -22.95 7.59
N THR A 105 -6.65 -23.63 7.77
CA THR A 105 -7.30 -24.46 6.75
C THR A 105 -8.75 -24.05 6.56
N ASP A 106 -9.29 -24.25 5.37
CA ASP A 106 -10.71 -24.11 5.11
C ASP A 106 -11.53 -25.25 5.75
N ALA A 107 -12.86 -25.22 5.53
CA ALA A 107 -13.78 -26.22 6.07
C ALA A 107 -13.57 -27.63 5.51
N ASP A 108 -12.96 -27.74 4.33
CA ASP A 108 -12.65 -29.00 3.66
C ASP A 108 -11.24 -29.51 3.99
N GLY A 109 -10.49 -28.76 4.82
CA GLY A 109 -9.16 -29.11 5.32
C GLY A 109 -8.01 -28.69 4.40
N PHE A 110 -8.28 -27.91 3.35
CA PHE A 110 -7.23 -27.35 2.48
C PHE A 110 -6.54 -26.19 3.17
N ALA A 111 -5.21 -26.07 3.00
CA ALA A 111 -4.48 -24.93 3.50
C ALA A 111 -5.02 -23.64 2.87
N CYS A 112 -5.13 -22.58 3.67
CA CYS A 112 -5.44 -21.24 3.16
C CYS A 112 -4.52 -20.17 3.71
N GLU A 113 -3.67 -20.51 4.67
CA GLU A 113 -2.67 -19.60 5.23
C GLU A 113 -1.42 -20.40 5.58
N VAL A 114 -0.27 -19.96 5.08
CA VAL A 114 1.01 -20.70 5.18
C VAL A 114 2.14 -19.74 5.49
N ASP A 115 2.96 -20.14 6.46
CA ASP A 115 4.24 -19.51 6.77
C ASP A 115 5.39 -20.40 6.28
N CYS A 116 6.41 -19.80 5.69
CA CYS A 116 7.68 -20.46 5.37
C CYS A 116 8.84 -19.65 5.93
N LEU A 117 9.79 -20.31 6.60
CA LEU A 117 11.03 -19.71 7.07
C LEU A 117 12.20 -20.26 6.28
N ALA A 118 13.04 -19.36 5.80
CA ALA A 118 14.27 -19.70 5.10
C ALA A 118 15.42 -18.82 5.56
N HIS A 119 16.61 -19.41 5.61
CA HIS A 119 17.82 -18.74 6.05
C HIS A 119 18.88 -18.81 4.96
N ASP A 120 19.60 -17.72 4.76
CA ASP A 120 20.82 -17.68 3.96
C ASP A 120 22.04 -17.46 4.87
N ALA A 121 22.94 -18.45 4.88
CA ALA A 121 24.08 -18.47 5.79
C ALA A 121 25.25 -17.58 5.34
N GLU A 122 25.32 -17.18 4.07
CA GLU A 122 26.40 -16.30 3.59
C GLU A 122 26.08 -14.82 3.89
N SER A 123 24.82 -14.43 3.69
CA SER A 123 24.37 -13.06 3.90
C SER A 123 23.98 -12.78 5.35
N ASP A 124 23.86 -13.82 6.19
CA ASP A 124 23.33 -13.78 7.55
C ASP A 124 21.98 -13.06 7.59
N VAL A 125 21.02 -13.57 6.81
CA VAL A 125 19.63 -13.09 6.80
C VAL A 125 18.65 -14.26 6.86
N GLU A 126 17.54 -14.03 7.56
CA GLU A 126 16.39 -14.92 7.58
C GLU A 126 15.22 -14.22 6.89
N VAL A 127 14.44 -14.97 6.12
CA VAL A 127 13.20 -14.50 5.53
C VAL A 127 12.03 -15.35 5.98
N LYS A 128 10.99 -14.68 6.47
CA LYS A 128 9.67 -15.25 6.70
C LYS A 128 8.75 -14.87 5.55
N LEU A 129 8.30 -15.87 4.81
CA LEU A 129 7.26 -15.72 3.78
C LEU A 129 5.91 -16.05 4.39
N HIS A 130 4.91 -15.24 4.07
CA HIS A 130 3.55 -15.44 4.53
C HIS A 130 2.59 -15.33 3.35
N LEU A 131 1.77 -16.37 3.15
CA LEU A 131 0.81 -16.49 2.07
C LEU A 131 -0.60 -16.71 2.65
N GLU A 132 -1.59 -15.99 2.13
CA GLU A 132 -2.99 -16.09 2.54
C GLU A 132 -3.91 -16.13 1.30
N LEU A 133 -4.87 -17.05 1.29
CA LEU A 133 -6.05 -17.02 0.43
C LEU A 133 -7.27 -16.55 1.24
N SER A 134 -7.89 -15.47 0.79
CA SER A 134 -9.11 -14.95 1.42
C SER A 134 -10.35 -15.76 1.05
N ASP A 135 -11.46 -15.54 1.76
CA ASP A 135 -12.76 -16.18 1.45
C ASP A 135 -13.27 -15.88 0.03
N SER A 136 -12.86 -14.73 -0.53
CA SER A 136 -13.16 -14.33 -1.92
C SER A 136 -12.18 -14.91 -2.96
N GLY A 137 -11.18 -15.69 -2.53
CA GLY A 137 -10.16 -16.28 -3.39
C GLY A 137 -9.07 -15.29 -3.82
N LEU A 138 -8.87 -14.21 -3.06
CA LEU A 138 -7.77 -13.25 -3.25
C LEU A 138 -6.48 -13.82 -2.66
N LEU A 139 -5.38 -13.80 -3.42
CA LEU A 139 -4.06 -14.21 -2.94
C LEU A 139 -3.33 -13.01 -2.36
N ARG A 140 -2.83 -13.13 -1.13
CA ARG A 140 -1.98 -12.12 -0.49
C ARG A 140 -0.66 -12.76 -0.10
N VAL A 141 0.44 -12.10 -0.44
CA VAL A 141 1.79 -12.55 -0.07
C VAL A 141 2.59 -11.38 0.51
N ARG A 142 3.45 -11.67 1.48
CA ARG A 142 4.44 -10.71 2.02
C ARG A 142 5.66 -11.44 2.55
N ALA A 143 6.75 -10.71 2.71
CA ALA A 143 7.97 -11.19 3.31
C ALA A 143 8.38 -10.31 4.51
N GLU A 144 9.00 -10.93 5.50
CA GLU A 144 9.74 -10.25 6.57
C GLU A 144 11.19 -10.71 6.50
N LEU A 145 12.11 -9.76 6.29
CA LEU A 145 13.54 -9.99 6.20
C LEU A 145 14.20 -9.55 7.51
N THR A 146 14.87 -10.46 8.19
CA THR A 146 15.58 -10.23 9.45
C THR A 146 17.08 -10.33 9.22
N ASN A 147 17.84 -9.35 9.73
CA ASN A 147 19.30 -9.45 9.78
C ASN A 147 19.73 -10.33 10.96
N THR A 148 20.24 -11.53 10.71
CA THR A 148 20.73 -12.45 11.74
C THR A 148 22.22 -12.26 12.04
N GLY A 149 22.92 -11.48 11.22
CA GLY A 149 24.33 -11.16 11.35
C GLY A 149 24.63 -10.09 12.41
N ALA A 150 25.91 -9.89 12.71
CA ALA A 150 26.36 -8.91 13.71
C ALA A 150 26.46 -7.47 13.15
N ASP A 151 26.79 -7.34 11.86
CA ASP A 151 26.93 -6.04 11.18
C ASP A 151 25.58 -5.54 10.63
N GLY A 152 25.51 -4.28 10.21
CA GLY A 152 24.33 -3.74 9.53
C GLY A 152 24.14 -4.33 8.13
N TYR A 153 22.88 -4.61 7.78
CA TYR A 153 22.46 -5.03 6.44
C TYR A 153 21.71 -3.89 5.75
N ALA A 154 22.26 -3.34 4.67
CA ALA A 154 21.62 -2.31 3.88
C ALA A 154 20.68 -2.97 2.85
N LEU A 155 19.38 -2.80 3.03
CA LEU A 155 18.38 -3.29 2.11
C LEU A 155 18.16 -2.26 0.98
N GLU A 156 18.24 -2.71 -0.27
CA GLU A 156 18.01 -1.86 -1.45
C GLU A 156 16.68 -2.20 -2.14
N SER A 157 16.27 -3.47 -2.15
CA SER A 157 15.01 -3.91 -2.75
C SER A 157 14.56 -5.24 -2.17
N LEU A 158 13.25 -5.38 -1.94
CA LEU A 158 12.60 -6.65 -1.63
C LEU A 158 11.25 -6.72 -2.37
N LEU A 159 11.22 -7.46 -3.47
CA LEU A 159 10.07 -7.65 -4.36
C LEU A 159 9.60 -9.09 -4.31
N MET A 160 8.28 -9.25 -4.22
CA MET A 160 7.61 -10.54 -4.29
C MET A 160 7.25 -10.85 -5.74
N ALA A 161 7.42 -12.10 -6.19
CA ALA A 161 7.13 -12.55 -7.54
C ALA A 161 5.99 -13.58 -7.60
N LEU A 162 5.16 -13.48 -8.64
CA LEU A 162 4.09 -14.42 -8.96
C LEU A 162 4.14 -14.79 -10.45
N PRO A 163 4.08 -16.08 -10.83
CA PRO A 163 4.06 -16.46 -12.24
C PRO A 163 2.77 -16.00 -12.91
N THR A 164 2.76 -15.94 -14.25
CA THR A 164 1.53 -15.72 -15.02
C THR A 164 1.41 -16.77 -16.14
N PRO A 165 0.20 -17.13 -16.59
CA PRO A 165 0.02 -18.12 -17.64
C PRO A 165 0.50 -17.62 -19.01
N ALA A 166 1.24 -18.45 -19.76
CA ALA A 166 1.76 -18.09 -21.08
C ALA A 166 0.72 -17.62 -22.14
N ALA A 167 -0.56 -17.93 -21.91
CA ALA A 167 -1.68 -17.42 -22.73
C ALA A 167 -1.89 -15.90 -22.58
N GLU A 168 -1.46 -15.32 -21.46
CA GLU A 168 -1.56 -13.90 -21.17
C GLU A 168 -0.44 -13.11 -21.85
N SER A 169 -0.62 -12.86 -23.14
CA SER A 169 0.38 -12.19 -23.98
C SER A 169 0.18 -10.66 -24.06
N GLN A 170 -0.58 -10.06 -23.17
CA GLN A 170 -0.74 -8.61 -23.03
C GLN A 170 -0.44 -8.19 -21.59
N VAL A 171 0.12 -6.99 -21.44
CA VAL A 171 0.18 -6.28 -20.16
C VAL A 171 -1.04 -5.38 -20.07
N ILE A 172 -1.68 -5.35 -18.91
CA ILE A 172 -2.73 -4.40 -18.55
C ILE A 172 -2.28 -3.57 -17.36
N ASP A 173 -2.35 -2.25 -17.48
CA ASP A 173 -2.07 -1.35 -16.37
C ASP A 173 -2.96 -0.10 -16.39
N GLN A 174 -2.71 0.82 -15.46
CA GLN A 174 -3.40 2.11 -15.37
C GLN A 174 -2.42 3.27 -15.51
N THR A 175 -2.85 4.31 -16.22
CA THR A 175 -2.18 5.60 -16.35
C THR A 175 -3.08 6.71 -15.82
N GLY A 176 -2.74 7.97 -16.07
CA GLY A 176 -3.59 9.11 -15.71
C GLY A 176 -2.79 10.35 -15.33
N HIS A 177 -3.47 11.27 -14.67
CA HIS A 177 -2.91 12.44 -13.98
C HIS A 177 -3.98 13.00 -13.04
N HIS A 178 -3.63 14.04 -12.27
CA HIS A 178 -4.60 14.77 -11.46
C HIS A 178 -5.82 15.18 -12.30
N LEU A 179 -7.04 14.96 -11.80
CA LEU A 179 -8.34 15.14 -12.47
C LEU A 179 -8.69 14.10 -13.56
N ARG A 180 -7.83 13.10 -13.79
CA ARG A 180 -8.06 11.98 -14.70
C ARG A 180 -7.25 10.75 -14.25
N GLU A 181 -7.52 10.29 -13.04
CA GLU A 181 -6.84 9.14 -12.44
C GLU A 181 -7.24 7.81 -13.11
N ARG A 182 -6.29 6.85 -13.12
CA ARG A 182 -6.52 5.41 -13.38
C ARG A 182 -7.15 5.05 -14.74
N ASP A 183 -6.75 5.72 -15.81
CA ASP A 183 -7.16 5.34 -17.17
C ASP A 183 -6.52 3.99 -17.54
N ILE A 184 -7.31 3.00 -17.94
CA ILE A 184 -6.80 1.65 -18.23
C ILE A 184 -6.14 1.65 -19.62
N GLN A 185 -4.99 0.99 -19.73
CA GLN A 185 -4.35 0.72 -21.02
C GLN A 185 -3.87 -0.73 -21.08
N THR A 186 -3.77 -1.23 -22.32
CA THR A 186 -3.34 -2.60 -22.61
C THR A 186 -2.38 -2.57 -23.79
N HIS A 187 -1.30 -3.34 -23.72
CA HIS A 187 -0.33 -3.49 -24.81
C HIS A 187 0.31 -4.87 -24.81
N GLU A 188 1.04 -5.18 -25.89
CA GLU A 188 1.73 -6.46 -26.05
C GLU A 188 2.74 -6.71 -24.93
N PHE A 189 2.77 -7.94 -24.40
CA PHE A 189 3.76 -8.40 -23.44
C PHE A 189 5.00 -8.94 -24.17
N THR A 190 5.87 -8.02 -24.54
CA THR A 190 7.14 -8.31 -25.21
C THR A 190 8.16 -8.95 -24.25
N ILE A 191 9.16 -9.63 -24.80
CA ILE A 191 10.34 -10.04 -24.01
C ILE A 191 11.03 -8.79 -23.45
N GLY A 192 11.27 -8.78 -22.15
CA GLY A 192 11.76 -7.64 -21.38
C GLY A 192 10.86 -7.34 -20.19
N THR A 193 11.06 -6.16 -19.60
CA THR A 193 10.40 -5.75 -18.37
C THR A 193 9.59 -4.48 -18.61
N HIS A 194 8.29 -4.53 -18.32
CA HIS A 194 7.45 -3.35 -18.20
C HIS A 194 7.35 -2.94 -16.73
N VAL A 195 7.85 -1.75 -16.38
CA VAL A 195 7.98 -1.31 -14.99
C VAL A 195 7.14 -0.06 -14.75
N ARG A 196 6.40 -0.07 -13.63
CA ARG A 196 5.69 1.09 -13.08
C ARG A 196 6.27 1.43 -11.71
N THR A 197 6.61 2.70 -11.52
CA THR A 197 7.23 3.18 -10.28
C THR A 197 6.58 4.47 -9.81
N LEU A 198 6.39 4.58 -8.49
CA LEU A 198 6.03 5.77 -7.76
C LEU A 198 7.17 6.09 -6.78
N ARG A 199 7.71 7.31 -6.82
CA ARG A 199 8.90 7.73 -6.04
C ARG A 199 8.67 8.87 -5.07
N VAL A 200 7.42 9.35 -4.95
CA VAL A 200 7.10 10.57 -4.22
C VAL A 200 5.91 10.42 -3.27
N GLY A 201 5.57 9.19 -2.89
CA GLY A 201 4.47 8.89 -1.93
C GLY A 201 3.07 9.34 -2.35
N ARG A 202 2.90 9.89 -3.56
CA ARG A 202 1.64 10.40 -4.10
C ARG A 202 1.63 10.22 -5.61
N GLY A 203 0.67 9.45 -6.12
CA GLY A 203 0.59 9.09 -7.53
C GLY A 203 -0.83 9.00 -8.03
N HIS A 204 -1.31 10.05 -8.72
CA HIS A 204 -2.49 9.95 -9.60
C HIS A 204 -2.28 8.94 -10.75
N THR A 205 -1.01 8.60 -11.01
CA THR A 205 -0.53 7.63 -12.00
C THR A 205 -0.25 6.26 -11.39
N LEU A 206 -0.46 6.07 -10.08
CA LEU A 206 -0.28 4.78 -9.43
C LEU A 206 -1.24 3.77 -10.03
N SER A 207 -0.69 2.62 -10.39
CA SER A 207 -1.46 1.53 -10.98
C SER A 207 -2.09 0.70 -9.87
N SER A 208 -3.42 0.76 -9.73
CA SER A 208 -4.16 -0.18 -8.87
C SER A 208 -4.42 -1.52 -9.57
N ILE A 209 -4.18 -1.56 -10.88
CA ILE A 209 -4.15 -2.74 -11.72
C ILE A 209 -2.80 -2.73 -12.42
N HIS A 210 -1.92 -3.67 -12.14
CA HIS A 210 -0.76 -3.95 -13.00
C HIS A 210 -0.67 -5.45 -13.16
N GLY A 211 -0.85 -5.94 -14.38
CA GLY A 211 -1.11 -7.34 -14.62
C GLY A 211 -0.86 -7.76 -16.06
N THR A 212 -1.27 -8.99 -16.33
CA THR A 212 -1.23 -9.63 -17.63
C THR A 212 -2.61 -10.17 -17.98
N CYS A 213 -2.92 -10.25 -19.28
CA CYS A 213 -4.19 -10.76 -19.74
C CYS A 213 -4.10 -11.35 -21.16
N GLU A 214 -5.12 -12.11 -21.56
CA GLU A 214 -5.27 -12.59 -22.93
C GLU A 214 -5.55 -11.44 -23.92
N PRO A 215 -5.17 -11.56 -25.22
CA PRO A 215 -5.35 -10.51 -26.25
C PRO A 215 -6.77 -9.94 -26.44
N ALA A 216 -7.80 -10.60 -25.94
CA ALA A 216 -9.19 -10.17 -26.04
C ALA A 216 -9.86 -10.04 -24.66
N ALA A 217 -9.08 -9.98 -23.58
CA ALA A 217 -9.59 -9.76 -22.25
C ALA A 217 -10.28 -8.39 -22.15
N GLY A 218 -11.38 -8.36 -21.43
CA GLY A 218 -12.15 -7.17 -21.15
C GLY A 218 -12.83 -7.26 -19.80
N TRP A 219 -13.93 -6.53 -19.63
CA TRP A 219 -14.63 -6.51 -18.34
C TRP A 219 -15.23 -7.88 -17.96
N ARG A 220 -15.76 -8.63 -18.92
CA ARG A 220 -16.59 -9.83 -18.62
C ARG A 220 -16.00 -11.17 -19.06
N ALA A 221 -14.87 -11.16 -19.76
CA ALA A 221 -14.26 -12.36 -20.30
C ALA A 221 -12.77 -12.13 -20.61
N GLY A 222 -12.04 -13.24 -20.72
CA GLY A 222 -10.61 -13.33 -21.00
C GLY A 222 -9.81 -13.41 -19.72
N LEU A 223 -8.94 -14.41 -19.62
CA LEU A 223 -8.12 -14.62 -18.43
C LEU A 223 -7.25 -13.40 -18.16
N THR A 224 -7.30 -12.93 -16.92
CA THR A 224 -6.55 -11.77 -16.45
C THR A 224 -6.02 -12.02 -15.04
N HIS A 225 -4.74 -11.74 -14.82
CA HIS A 225 -4.11 -11.68 -13.50
C HIS A 225 -3.56 -10.28 -13.27
N TYR A 226 -3.74 -9.72 -12.07
CA TYR A 226 -3.06 -8.47 -11.71
C TYR A 226 -2.74 -8.40 -10.23
N LEU A 227 -1.78 -7.54 -9.90
CA LEU A 227 -1.37 -7.24 -8.54
C LEU A 227 -1.68 -5.79 -8.15
N HIS A 228 -1.75 -5.58 -6.85
CA HIS A 228 -1.78 -4.30 -6.17
C HIS A 228 -0.81 -4.37 -4.98
N VAL A 229 0.10 -3.39 -4.86
CA VAL A 229 0.95 -3.25 -3.68
C VAL A 229 0.19 -2.41 -2.65
N ALA A 230 -0.20 -3.00 -1.53
CA ALA A 230 -0.93 -2.32 -0.47
C ALA A 230 0.03 -1.42 0.33
N TRP A 231 0.42 -0.30 -0.27
CA TRP A 231 1.36 0.66 0.29
C TRP A 231 1.05 2.08 -0.22
N SER A 232 1.08 3.05 0.69
CA SER A 232 0.77 4.46 0.39
C SER A 232 2.01 5.29 0.07
N GLY A 233 3.20 4.68 0.08
CA GLY A 233 4.48 5.34 -0.17
C GLY A 233 5.01 5.16 -1.59
N ASN A 234 6.33 4.95 -1.67
CA ASN A 234 7.00 4.65 -2.92
C ASN A 234 6.76 3.19 -3.29
N VAL A 235 6.37 2.93 -4.54
CA VAL A 235 5.96 1.60 -5.00
C VAL A 235 6.68 1.25 -6.30
N GLN A 236 7.06 0.00 -6.45
CA GLN A 236 7.47 -0.59 -7.71
C GLN A 236 6.61 -1.80 -8.03
N THR A 237 6.16 -1.88 -9.28
CA THR A 237 5.51 -3.06 -9.85
C THR A 237 6.05 -3.30 -11.25
N LEU A 238 6.15 -4.56 -11.66
CA LEU A 238 6.66 -4.93 -12.97
C LEU A 238 6.00 -6.19 -13.51
N ALA A 239 5.84 -6.23 -14.83
CA ALA A 239 5.57 -7.43 -15.60
C ALA A 239 6.85 -7.77 -16.39
N GLU A 240 7.42 -8.94 -16.16
CA GLU A 240 8.67 -9.37 -16.79
C GLU A 240 8.48 -10.66 -17.56
N ARG A 241 8.98 -10.69 -18.79
CA ARG A 241 8.98 -11.88 -19.65
C ARG A 241 10.38 -12.11 -20.21
N ASP A 242 10.90 -13.32 -20.03
CA ASP A 242 12.24 -13.66 -20.50
C ASP A 242 12.25 -14.45 -21.83
N THR A 243 13.44 -14.78 -22.31
CA THR A 243 13.63 -15.55 -23.56
C THR A 243 13.41 -17.05 -23.40
N LEU A 244 13.35 -17.56 -22.16
CA LEU A 244 13.10 -18.97 -21.84
C LEU A 244 11.61 -19.26 -21.66
N GLY A 245 10.77 -18.22 -21.68
CA GLY A 245 9.32 -18.31 -21.60
C GLY A 245 8.76 -18.08 -20.19
N PHE A 246 9.61 -17.74 -19.22
CA PHE A 246 9.14 -17.29 -17.92
C PHE A 246 8.45 -15.94 -18.05
N GLN A 247 7.34 -15.81 -17.33
CA GLN A 247 6.65 -14.54 -17.19
C GLN A 247 6.14 -14.40 -15.76
N ALA A 248 6.40 -13.24 -15.18
CA ALA A 248 6.10 -12.95 -13.80
C ALA A 248 5.55 -11.54 -13.62
N LEU A 249 4.71 -11.40 -12.62
CA LEU A 249 4.36 -10.12 -12.02
C LEU A 249 5.14 -10.00 -10.72
N MET A 250 5.82 -8.87 -10.51
CA MET A 250 6.51 -8.58 -9.25
C MET A 250 6.08 -7.23 -8.68
N GLY A 251 6.13 -7.10 -7.36
CA GLY A 251 5.79 -5.85 -6.69
C GLY A 251 6.30 -5.75 -5.27
N GLY A 252 6.48 -4.51 -4.83
CA GLY A 252 6.93 -4.18 -3.48
C GLY A 252 7.12 -2.67 -3.29
N GLU A 253 7.65 -2.30 -2.13
CA GLU A 253 8.05 -0.93 -1.84
C GLU A 253 9.31 -0.57 -2.63
N LEU A 254 9.37 0.68 -3.10
CA LEU A 254 10.59 1.25 -3.68
C LEU A 254 11.34 2.03 -2.59
N LEU A 255 12.49 1.49 -2.18
CA LEU A 255 13.34 2.07 -1.14
C LEU A 255 14.40 3.02 -1.74
N MET A 256 14.77 4.05 -0.98
CA MET A 256 15.90 4.91 -1.31
C MET A 256 17.21 4.31 -0.76
N PRO A 257 18.37 4.60 -1.40
CA PRO A 257 19.65 4.14 -0.91
C PRO A 257 19.91 4.57 0.54
N GLY A 258 20.24 3.61 1.41
CA GLY A 258 20.54 3.84 2.83
C GLY A 258 19.32 4.18 3.69
N GLU A 259 18.10 4.07 3.16
CA GLU A 259 16.87 4.27 3.91
C GLU A 259 16.62 3.17 4.94
N ILE A 260 16.82 1.91 4.53
CA ILE A 260 16.66 0.75 5.39
C ILE A 260 18.02 0.10 5.61
N VAL A 261 18.54 0.29 6.82
CA VAL A 261 19.71 -0.44 7.32
C VAL A 261 19.26 -1.20 8.57
N LEU A 262 19.25 -2.52 8.47
CA LEU A 262 18.84 -3.41 9.55
C LEU A 262 20.05 -3.68 10.44
N ASP A 263 20.00 -3.26 11.70
CA ASP A 263 20.94 -3.74 12.72
C ASP A 263 20.69 -5.22 13.04
N SER A 264 21.59 -5.84 13.81
CA SER A 264 21.44 -7.22 14.24
C SER A 264 20.09 -7.45 14.95
N GLY A 265 19.32 -8.42 14.46
CA GLY A 265 17.99 -8.77 14.95
C GLY A 265 16.85 -7.84 14.51
N GLN A 266 17.13 -6.76 13.77
CA GLN A 266 16.09 -5.93 13.18
C GLN A 266 15.53 -6.56 11.91
N SER A 267 14.28 -6.22 11.62
CA SER A 267 13.55 -6.75 10.48
C SER A 267 12.88 -5.65 9.67
N TYR A 268 12.76 -5.89 8.37
CA TYR A 268 11.92 -5.13 7.45
C TYR A 268 10.79 -6.04 6.95
N GLN A 269 9.56 -5.55 6.98
CA GLN A 269 8.41 -6.26 6.43
C GLN A 269 7.93 -5.56 5.15
N THR A 270 7.79 -6.31 4.07
CA THR A 270 7.22 -5.77 2.83
C THR A 270 5.76 -5.38 3.05
N PRO A 271 5.24 -4.41 2.28
CA PRO A 271 3.80 -4.27 2.13
C PRO A 271 3.17 -5.57 1.64
N TRP A 272 1.87 -5.72 1.83
CA TRP A 272 1.15 -6.83 1.22
C TRP A 272 1.14 -6.67 -0.30
N LEU A 273 1.60 -7.71 -1.01
CA LEU A 273 1.30 -7.89 -2.42
C LEU A 273 -0.03 -8.62 -2.53
N VAL A 274 -1.03 -7.92 -3.05
CA VAL A 274 -2.38 -8.42 -3.22
C VAL A 274 -2.58 -8.79 -4.68
N ALA A 275 -2.84 -10.05 -4.96
CA ALA A 275 -2.96 -10.61 -6.30
C ALA A 275 -4.34 -11.21 -6.52
N THR A 276 -4.90 -10.94 -7.69
CA THR A 276 -6.23 -11.43 -8.09
C THR A 276 -6.21 -11.91 -9.53
N TRP A 277 -7.22 -12.71 -9.87
CA TRP A 277 -7.41 -13.24 -11.20
C TRP A 277 -8.91 -13.40 -11.53
N GLY A 278 -9.24 -13.46 -12.81
CA GLY A 278 -10.60 -13.73 -13.26
C GLY A 278 -10.73 -13.91 -14.76
N ASP A 279 -11.89 -14.42 -15.17
CA ASP A 279 -12.41 -14.35 -16.54
C ASP A 279 -13.00 -12.94 -16.76
N GLY A 280 -12.12 -12.01 -17.10
CA GLY A 280 -12.38 -10.58 -17.18
C GLY A 280 -12.19 -9.82 -15.87
N LEU A 281 -12.13 -8.49 -16.00
CA LEU A 281 -11.87 -7.55 -14.91
C LEU A 281 -12.99 -7.50 -13.86
N ASP A 282 -14.24 -7.78 -14.22
CA ASP A 282 -15.39 -7.80 -13.29
C ASP A 282 -15.18 -8.87 -12.22
N GLN A 283 -14.75 -10.07 -12.62
CA GLN A 283 -14.48 -11.15 -11.66
C GLN A 283 -13.24 -10.84 -10.83
N ALA A 284 -12.15 -10.43 -11.48
CA ALA A 284 -10.88 -10.14 -10.80
C ALA A 284 -11.03 -9.01 -9.75
N SER A 285 -11.70 -7.92 -10.11
CA SER A 285 -12.00 -6.82 -9.18
C SER A 285 -13.08 -7.18 -8.16
N GLY A 286 -14.06 -8.01 -8.54
CA GLY A 286 -15.09 -8.54 -7.64
C GLY A 286 -14.48 -9.23 -6.41
N ARG A 287 -13.44 -10.04 -6.59
CA ARG A 287 -12.72 -10.68 -5.47
C ARG A 287 -12.15 -9.66 -4.48
N ILE A 288 -11.51 -8.60 -4.98
CA ILE A 288 -10.98 -7.52 -4.14
C ILE A 288 -12.12 -6.80 -3.41
N HIS A 289 -13.21 -6.48 -4.12
CA HIS A 289 -14.37 -5.81 -3.52
C HIS A 289 -15.02 -6.67 -2.43
N ASP A 290 -15.19 -7.97 -2.66
CA ASP A 290 -15.79 -8.88 -1.69
C ASP A 290 -14.90 -9.02 -0.46
N TRP A 291 -13.58 -9.14 -0.64
CA TRP A 291 -12.62 -9.11 0.47
C TRP A 291 -12.66 -7.80 1.26
N LEU A 292 -12.64 -6.64 0.60
CA LEU A 292 -12.70 -5.34 1.26
C LEU A 292 -13.98 -5.18 2.09
N ARG A 293 -15.11 -5.69 1.57
CA ARG A 293 -16.44 -5.63 2.21
C ARG A 293 -16.63 -6.66 3.31
N SER A 294 -15.84 -7.74 3.34
CA SER A 294 -15.91 -8.76 4.39
C SER A 294 -15.11 -8.41 5.64
N ARG A 295 -14.29 -7.34 5.59
CA ARG A 295 -13.47 -6.91 6.74
C ARG A 295 -14.37 -6.49 7.91
N PRO A 296 -14.00 -6.78 9.17
CA PRO A 296 -14.76 -6.34 10.34
C PRO A 296 -14.91 -4.81 10.43
N SER A 297 -13.95 -4.05 9.89
CA SER A 297 -14.00 -2.59 9.84
C SER A 297 -14.84 -2.03 8.68
N HIS A 298 -15.35 -2.88 7.77
CA HIS A 298 -16.20 -2.41 6.70
C HIS A 298 -17.51 -1.84 7.27
N PRO A 299 -17.97 -0.67 6.79
CA PRO A 299 -19.24 -0.08 7.21
C PRO A 299 -20.42 -1.04 7.06
N ALA A 300 -21.23 -1.13 8.11
CA ALA A 300 -22.48 -1.89 8.08
C ALA A 300 -23.66 -1.09 7.51
N SER A 301 -23.52 0.22 7.34
CA SER A 301 -24.54 1.12 6.80
C SER A 301 -24.08 1.76 5.48
N PRO A 302 -25.02 2.20 4.62
CA PRO A 302 -24.69 3.05 3.49
C PRO A 302 -23.92 4.29 3.94
N ARG A 303 -22.97 4.73 3.11
CA ARG A 303 -22.19 5.93 3.42
C ARG A 303 -23.05 7.19 3.30
N PRO A 304 -22.97 8.12 4.27
CA PRO A 304 -23.78 9.34 4.27
C PRO A 304 -23.64 10.17 3.00
N VAL A 305 -24.77 10.59 2.43
CA VAL A 305 -24.79 11.63 1.39
C VAL A 305 -24.20 12.90 1.99
N THR A 306 -23.07 13.33 1.45
CA THR A 306 -22.22 14.36 2.04
C THR A 306 -22.29 15.65 1.24
N LEU A 307 -22.50 16.77 1.94
CA LEU A 307 -22.19 18.11 1.44
C LEU A 307 -20.85 18.56 2.01
N ASN A 308 -19.89 18.79 1.13
CA ASN A 308 -18.63 19.43 1.47
C ASN A 308 -18.68 20.91 1.10
N ALA A 309 -18.31 21.80 2.03
CA ALA A 309 -18.44 23.24 1.86
C ALA A 309 -17.35 23.88 0.97
N TRP A 310 -16.31 23.14 0.56
CA TRP A 310 -15.14 23.68 -0.14
C TRP A 310 -15.49 24.58 -1.32
N GLU A 311 -16.16 24.08 -2.36
CA GLU A 311 -16.49 24.90 -3.53
C GLU A 311 -17.59 25.94 -3.25
N ALA A 312 -18.32 25.80 -2.14
CA ALA A 312 -19.38 26.72 -1.78
C ALA A 312 -18.85 28.01 -1.15
N VAL A 313 -17.73 27.94 -0.41
CA VAL A 313 -17.18 29.09 0.34
C VAL A 313 -15.67 29.29 0.20
N TYR A 314 -14.90 28.30 -0.28
CA TYR A 314 -13.44 28.26 -0.18
C TYR A 314 -12.99 28.71 1.21
N PHE A 315 -12.10 29.70 1.31
CA PHE A 315 -11.63 30.23 2.60
C PHE A 315 -12.52 31.34 3.21
N ASP A 316 -13.58 31.78 2.51
CA ASP A 316 -14.47 32.87 2.95
C ASP A 316 -15.53 32.37 3.95
N HIS A 317 -15.04 31.89 5.10
CA HIS A 317 -15.85 31.32 6.16
C HIS A 317 -16.66 32.39 6.88
N SER A 318 -17.96 32.12 7.05
CA SER A 318 -18.90 32.95 7.78
C SER A 318 -19.95 32.08 8.44
N LEU A 319 -20.04 32.12 9.78
CA LEU A 319 -21.00 31.30 10.53
C LEU A 319 -22.44 31.47 10.03
N PRO A 320 -22.99 32.69 9.83
CA PRO A 320 -24.34 32.84 9.26
C PRO A 320 -24.53 32.17 7.89
N ARG A 321 -23.53 32.25 7.00
CA ARG A 321 -23.58 31.63 5.67
C ARG A 321 -23.55 30.10 5.77
N LEU A 322 -22.70 29.55 6.63
CA LEU A 322 -22.57 28.11 6.86
C LEU A 322 -23.81 27.52 7.56
N LEU A 323 -24.42 28.26 8.50
CA LEU A 323 -25.69 27.85 9.11
C LEU A 323 -26.85 27.82 8.10
N ALA A 324 -26.93 28.80 7.19
CA ALA A 324 -27.91 28.80 6.12
C ALA A 324 -27.67 27.65 5.13
N LEU A 325 -26.40 27.34 4.81
CA LEU A 325 -26.05 26.21 3.96
C LEU A 325 -26.41 24.86 4.63
N ALA A 326 -26.14 24.71 5.93
CA ALA A 326 -26.51 23.52 6.69
C ALA A 326 -28.04 23.33 6.79
N GLU A 327 -28.80 24.42 6.90
CA GLU A 327 -30.26 24.39 6.84
C GLU A 327 -30.75 23.87 5.48
N GLN A 328 -30.23 24.44 4.38
CA GLN A 328 -30.57 23.98 3.03
C GLN A 328 -30.15 22.53 2.77
N ALA A 329 -28.98 22.11 3.29
CA ALA A 329 -28.49 20.75 3.20
C ALA A 329 -29.48 19.76 3.86
N ALA A 330 -29.94 20.10 5.06
CA ALA A 330 -30.92 19.29 5.78
C ALA A 330 -32.27 19.22 5.04
N GLU A 331 -32.74 20.31 4.44
CA GLU A 331 -34.00 20.35 3.66
C GLU A 331 -33.98 19.40 2.46
N VAL A 332 -32.82 19.19 1.82
CA VAL A 332 -32.67 18.28 0.68
C VAL A 332 -32.23 16.86 1.08
N GLY A 333 -32.09 16.59 2.38
CA GLY A 333 -31.78 15.26 2.92
C GLY A 333 -30.29 14.89 2.90
N VAL A 334 -29.38 15.87 2.94
CA VAL A 334 -27.96 15.61 3.23
C VAL A 334 -27.84 14.95 4.61
N GLU A 335 -26.94 13.99 4.74
CA GLU A 335 -26.73 13.20 5.96
C GLU A 335 -25.43 13.58 6.68
N ARG A 336 -24.48 14.23 5.98
CA ARG A 336 -23.22 14.73 6.52
C ARG A 336 -22.87 16.11 5.96
N PHE A 337 -22.50 17.03 6.84
CA PHE A 337 -21.96 18.34 6.47
C PHE A 337 -20.47 18.41 6.82
N VAL A 338 -19.61 18.69 5.84
CA VAL A 338 -18.16 18.79 6.03
C VAL A 338 -17.70 20.24 5.88
N LEU A 339 -17.10 20.78 6.94
CA LEU A 339 -16.34 22.02 6.86
C LEU A 339 -14.94 21.71 6.34
N ASP A 340 -14.58 22.29 5.20
CA ASP A 340 -13.29 22.02 4.53
C ASP A 340 -12.19 23.01 4.98
N ASP A 341 -11.10 23.14 4.22
CA ASP A 341 -9.90 23.93 4.54
C ASP A 341 -10.23 25.38 4.97
N GLY A 342 -9.40 25.95 5.86
CA GLY A 342 -9.51 27.34 6.31
C GLY A 342 -10.09 27.57 7.72
N TRP A 343 -10.42 26.53 8.49
CA TRP A 343 -10.93 26.69 9.86
C TRP A 343 -9.84 27.01 10.92
N PHE A 344 -8.57 26.76 10.60
CA PHE A 344 -7.45 26.78 11.54
C PHE A 344 -6.49 27.96 11.32
N GLY A 345 -5.68 28.23 12.36
CA GLY A 345 -4.52 29.12 12.33
C GLY A 345 -4.70 30.40 11.51
N SER A 346 -3.73 30.68 10.63
CA SER A 346 -3.73 31.81 9.69
C SER A 346 -4.31 31.46 8.30
N ARG A 347 -4.96 30.30 8.13
CA ARG A 347 -5.31 29.67 6.84
C ARG A 347 -6.41 30.38 6.04
N ARG A 348 -6.18 31.61 5.58
CA ARG A 348 -7.15 32.39 4.77
C ARG A 348 -7.00 32.19 3.26
N ASP A 349 -5.94 31.50 2.87
CA ASP A 349 -5.62 31.03 1.53
C ASP A 349 -4.75 29.76 1.66
N ASP A 350 -4.24 29.25 0.54
CA ASP A 350 -3.37 28.08 0.53
C ASP A 350 -1.87 28.40 0.79
N HIS A 351 -1.51 29.63 1.17
CA HIS A 351 -0.11 30.05 1.33
C HIS A 351 0.45 29.94 2.76
N SER A 352 -0.40 29.72 3.77
CA SER A 352 0.02 29.73 5.18
C SER A 352 -0.75 28.73 6.06
N GLY A 353 -0.31 28.58 7.31
CA GLY A 353 -1.07 27.97 8.40
C GLY A 353 -1.04 26.44 8.50
N LEU A 354 -0.63 25.70 7.47
CA LEU A 354 -0.48 24.24 7.59
C LEU A 354 0.57 23.91 8.64
N GLY A 355 0.26 22.91 9.47
CA GLY A 355 1.03 22.56 10.67
C GLY A 355 0.42 23.11 11.96
N ASP A 356 -0.38 24.18 11.90
CA ASP A 356 -1.03 24.80 13.07
C ASP A 356 -2.52 24.39 13.15
N TRP A 357 -2.81 23.18 13.63
CA TRP A 357 -4.16 22.60 13.76
C TRP A 357 -4.95 23.13 14.96
N VAL A 358 -4.97 24.45 15.13
CA VAL A 358 -5.70 25.15 16.19
C VAL A 358 -6.81 25.98 15.57
N VAL A 359 -8.02 25.93 16.13
CA VAL A 359 -9.17 26.71 15.65
C VAL A 359 -8.82 28.20 15.67
N SER A 360 -9.06 28.89 14.56
CA SER A 360 -8.74 30.31 14.44
C SER A 360 -9.77 31.17 15.15
N ASP A 361 -9.38 31.86 16.23
CA ASP A 361 -10.25 32.80 16.96
C ASP A 361 -10.74 33.97 16.10
N ASP A 362 -9.98 34.34 15.05
CA ASP A 362 -10.34 35.42 14.13
C ASP A 362 -11.56 35.06 13.26
N VAL A 363 -11.71 33.78 12.92
CA VAL A 363 -12.81 33.26 12.07
C VAL A 363 -13.91 32.63 12.92
N TRP A 364 -13.51 31.95 13.99
CA TRP A 364 -14.36 31.16 14.88
C TRP A 364 -14.20 31.61 16.33
N PRO A 365 -14.55 32.88 16.68
CA PRO A 365 -14.38 33.41 18.03
C PRO A 365 -15.22 32.69 19.10
N ALA A 366 -16.19 31.88 18.68
CA ALA A 366 -17.01 31.03 19.54
C ALA A 366 -16.64 29.54 19.43
N GLY A 367 -15.51 29.21 18.78
CA GLY A 367 -15.11 27.85 18.43
C GLY A 367 -15.89 27.27 17.25
N LEU A 368 -15.57 26.03 16.88
CA LEU A 368 -16.27 25.28 15.83
C LEU A 368 -17.53 24.56 16.33
N SER A 369 -17.64 24.30 17.63
CA SER A 369 -18.77 23.58 18.24
C SER A 369 -20.12 24.22 17.93
N VAL A 370 -20.19 25.55 17.81
CA VAL A 370 -21.42 26.26 17.41
C VAL A 370 -21.95 25.84 16.03
N LEU A 371 -21.08 25.48 15.09
CA LEU A 371 -21.50 24.95 13.79
C LEU A 371 -21.83 23.46 13.91
N ALA A 372 -20.99 22.68 14.59
CA ALA A 372 -21.19 21.25 14.78
C ALA A 372 -22.53 20.96 15.48
N ASP A 373 -22.83 21.63 16.60
CA ASP A 373 -24.09 21.52 17.34
C ASP A 373 -25.29 21.85 16.45
N ALA A 374 -25.16 22.86 15.59
CA ALA A 374 -26.23 23.27 14.68
C ALA A 374 -26.47 22.25 13.55
N VAL A 375 -25.42 21.59 13.08
CA VAL A 375 -25.46 20.49 12.10
C VAL A 375 -26.10 19.26 12.74
N HIS A 376 -25.67 18.86 13.92
CA HIS A 376 -26.24 17.74 14.67
C HIS A 376 -27.71 17.98 15.05
N ALA A 377 -28.08 19.20 15.44
CA ALA A 377 -29.48 19.56 15.73
C ALA A 377 -30.41 19.42 14.52
N ARG A 378 -29.85 19.37 13.31
CA ARG A 378 -30.56 19.12 12.04
C ARG A 378 -30.51 17.65 11.61
N GLY A 379 -29.93 16.77 12.43
CA GLY A 379 -29.86 15.33 12.19
C GLY A 379 -28.77 14.89 11.21
N MET A 380 -27.79 15.74 10.94
CA MET A 380 -26.64 15.43 10.08
C MET A 380 -25.38 15.16 10.92
N GLN A 381 -24.46 14.35 10.40
CA GLN A 381 -23.10 14.24 10.93
C GLN A 381 -22.28 15.50 10.61
N PHE A 382 -21.36 15.86 11.50
CA PHE A 382 -20.40 16.94 11.27
C PHE A 382 -19.01 16.38 10.95
N GLY A 383 -18.46 16.83 9.82
CA GLY A 383 -17.14 16.45 9.36
C GLY A 383 -16.17 17.64 9.27
N LEU A 384 -14.88 17.36 9.40
CA LEU A 384 -13.82 18.37 9.33
C LEU A 384 -12.65 17.92 8.45
N TRP A 385 -12.10 18.84 7.67
CA TRP A 385 -10.91 18.59 6.86
C TRP A 385 -9.61 18.77 7.65
N PHE A 386 -8.64 17.90 7.40
CA PHE A 386 -7.27 17.99 7.89
C PHE A 386 -6.27 17.61 6.78
N GLU A 387 -5.05 18.16 6.83
CA GLU A 387 -3.91 17.75 6.00
C GLU A 387 -2.66 17.53 6.87
N PRO A 388 -2.68 16.55 7.80
CA PRO A 388 -1.77 16.47 8.95
C PRO A 388 -0.28 16.33 8.61
N GLU A 389 0.00 15.88 7.39
CA GLU A 389 1.33 15.58 6.90
C GLU A 389 2.04 16.80 6.30
N MET A 390 1.42 17.98 6.33
CA MET A 390 1.95 19.20 5.73
C MET A 390 2.25 20.29 6.74
N ILE A 391 3.19 21.15 6.35
CA ILE A 391 3.61 22.32 7.10
C ILE A 391 3.92 23.47 6.13
N SER A 392 3.33 24.63 6.37
CA SER A 392 3.61 25.85 5.60
C SER A 392 4.89 26.49 6.14
N PRO A 393 5.84 26.94 5.30
CA PRO A 393 6.95 27.77 5.77
C PRO A 393 6.48 29.03 6.53
N ASP A 394 5.32 29.57 6.15
CA ASP A 394 4.58 30.58 6.91
C ASP A 394 3.55 29.93 7.87
N SER A 395 4.04 29.32 8.94
CA SER A 395 3.27 28.79 10.08
C SER A 395 4.03 29.04 11.38
N ASP A 396 3.33 29.04 12.51
CA ASP A 396 3.98 29.14 13.83
C ASP A 396 4.81 27.89 14.11
N ALA A 397 4.31 26.70 13.74
CA ALA A 397 5.06 25.45 13.78
C ALA A 397 6.40 25.55 13.02
N ALA A 398 6.41 26.01 11.78
CA ALA A 398 7.65 26.11 10.99
C ALA A 398 8.62 27.16 11.52
N ARG A 399 8.11 28.28 12.05
CA ARG A 399 8.93 29.33 12.67
C ARG A 399 9.61 28.84 13.94
N ALA A 400 8.87 28.11 14.78
CA ALA A 400 9.37 27.58 16.04
C ALA A 400 10.28 26.35 15.82
N HIS A 401 9.92 25.50 14.87
CA HIS A 401 10.54 24.20 14.61
C HIS A 401 10.85 23.98 13.12
N PRO A 402 11.79 24.75 12.54
CA PRO A 402 12.18 24.58 11.14
C PRO A 402 12.81 23.21 10.85
N GLU A 403 13.27 22.48 11.88
CA GLU A 403 13.76 21.11 11.82
C GLU A 403 12.66 20.05 11.65
N TRP A 404 11.39 20.42 11.76
CA TRP A 404 10.26 19.53 11.47
C TRP A 404 9.94 19.44 9.98
N ILE A 405 10.58 20.23 9.11
CA ILE A 405 10.35 20.17 7.67
C ILE A 405 11.29 19.13 7.05
N LEU A 406 10.75 18.14 6.36
CA LEU A 406 11.56 17.20 5.58
C LEU A 406 12.37 17.95 4.52
N ARG A 407 13.69 17.78 4.55
CA ARG A 407 14.59 18.49 3.65
C ARG A 407 16.00 17.91 3.57
N PRO A 408 16.69 18.09 2.44
CA PRO A 408 18.12 17.86 2.37
C PRO A 408 18.89 18.88 3.24
N ARG A 409 20.19 18.62 3.43
CA ARG A 409 21.03 19.40 4.35
C ARG A 409 21.17 20.89 4.02
N THR A 410 20.98 21.27 2.76
CA THR A 410 21.41 22.58 2.25
C THR A 410 20.28 23.52 1.85
N HIS A 411 19.07 23.01 1.65
CA HIS A 411 17.95 23.79 1.13
C HIS A 411 16.61 23.15 1.51
N LEU A 412 15.52 23.90 1.35
CA LEU A 412 14.18 23.34 1.37
C LEU A 412 13.86 22.73 -0.01
N PRO A 413 13.10 21.62 -0.07
CA PRO A 413 12.59 21.11 -1.33
C PRO A 413 11.76 22.18 -2.04
N ILE A 414 11.62 22.04 -3.35
CA ILE A 414 10.72 22.92 -4.13
C ILE A 414 9.30 22.80 -3.55
N GLU A 415 8.67 23.94 -3.31
CA GLU A 415 7.29 24.03 -2.86
C GLU A 415 6.33 23.58 -3.96
N ALA A 416 5.31 22.83 -3.58
CA ALA A 416 4.12 22.61 -4.37
C ALA A 416 2.95 23.11 -3.52
N ARG A 417 2.10 23.99 -4.07
CA ARG A 417 1.00 24.64 -3.33
C ARG A 417 1.46 25.34 -2.04
N HIS A 418 2.62 26.03 -2.09
CA HIS A 418 3.14 26.86 -0.99
C HIS A 418 3.33 26.14 0.36
N GLN A 419 3.47 24.82 0.35
CA GLN A 419 3.61 23.98 1.55
C GLN A 419 4.79 23.02 1.42
N GLN A 420 5.24 22.47 2.54
CA GLN A 420 6.25 21.42 2.67
C GLN A 420 5.68 20.22 3.44
N VAL A 421 6.41 19.11 3.46
CA VAL A 421 6.01 17.91 4.21
C VAL A 421 6.62 17.97 5.61
N ILE A 422 5.81 17.73 6.64
CA ILE A 422 6.29 17.64 8.03
C ILE A 422 6.89 16.26 8.29
N ASP A 423 8.00 16.23 9.03
CA ASP A 423 8.72 15.02 9.42
C ASP A 423 8.00 14.33 10.59
N LEU A 424 7.04 13.45 10.27
CA LEU A 424 6.32 12.66 11.26
C LEU A 424 7.20 11.56 11.88
N THR A 425 8.39 11.32 11.34
CA THR A 425 9.37 10.42 11.97
C THR A 425 10.09 11.07 13.15
N ASN A 426 10.00 12.39 13.27
CA ASN A 426 10.40 13.10 14.49
C ASN A 426 9.29 12.98 15.55
N PRO A 427 9.53 12.30 16.70
CA PRO A 427 8.50 12.08 17.71
C PRO A 427 7.88 13.36 18.27
N GLU A 428 8.62 14.48 18.29
CA GLU A 428 8.10 15.77 18.77
C GLU A 428 7.10 16.37 17.78
N ALA A 429 7.39 16.32 16.48
CA ALA A 429 6.49 16.78 15.43
C ALA A 429 5.23 15.88 15.35
N TYR A 430 5.43 14.57 15.43
CA TYR A 430 4.33 13.59 15.49
C TYR A 430 3.36 13.89 16.64
N GLU A 431 3.88 14.02 17.86
CA GLU A 431 3.06 14.27 19.04
C GLU A 431 2.40 15.66 19.01
N TYR A 432 3.07 16.65 18.43
CA TYR A 432 2.51 17.97 18.20
C TYR A 432 1.27 17.92 17.30
N VAL A 433 1.39 17.28 16.12
CA VAL A 433 0.27 17.12 15.18
C VAL A 433 -0.85 16.30 15.81
N ARG A 434 -0.52 15.13 16.38
CA ARG A 434 -1.50 14.25 17.04
C ARG A 434 -2.25 14.97 18.15
N GLY A 435 -1.53 15.66 19.04
CA GLY A 435 -2.09 16.36 20.18
C GLY A 435 -3.08 17.45 19.78
N GLN A 436 -2.77 18.22 18.74
CA GLN A 436 -3.66 19.28 18.27
C GLN A 436 -4.93 18.71 17.61
N ILE A 437 -4.79 17.68 16.76
CA ILE A 437 -5.96 17.02 16.15
C ILE A 437 -6.85 16.43 17.24
N CYS A 438 -6.29 15.70 18.21
CA CYS A 438 -7.05 15.15 19.34
C CYS A 438 -7.78 16.24 20.15
N ALA A 439 -7.16 17.41 20.37
CA ALA A 439 -7.81 18.51 21.07
C ALA A 439 -9.04 19.04 20.31
N VAL A 440 -8.91 19.22 18.99
CA VAL A 440 -10.02 19.67 18.13
C VAL A 440 -11.16 18.64 18.12
N LEU A 441 -10.83 17.34 18.03
CA LEU A 441 -11.81 16.26 18.07
C LEU A 441 -12.56 16.20 19.40
N ALA A 442 -11.87 16.42 20.53
CA ALA A 442 -12.47 16.41 21.86
C ALA A 442 -13.46 17.56 22.09
N ASP A 443 -13.19 18.74 21.51
CA ASP A 443 -13.95 19.96 21.80
C ASP A 443 -15.13 20.21 20.83
N THR A 444 -15.16 19.56 19.66
CA THR A 444 -16.06 19.94 18.55
C THR A 444 -17.17 18.92 18.28
N GLY A 445 -17.03 17.65 18.69
CA GLY A 445 -18.00 16.60 18.36
C GLY A 445 -17.93 16.18 16.88
N ILE A 446 -16.73 15.91 16.37
CA ILE A 446 -16.52 15.55 14.96
C ILE A 446 -16.79 14.06 14.76
N ASP A 447 -17.63 13.73 13.77
CA ASP A 447 -17.98 12.35 13.39
C ASP A 447 -17.08 11.81 12.26
N TYR A 448 -16.48 12.72 11.49
CA TYR A 448 -15.80 12.41 10.24
C TYR A 448 -14.61 13.32 9.97
N ILE A 449 -13.50 12.75 9.52
CA ILE A 449 -12.34 13.49 8.99
C ILE A 449 -12.20 13.24 7.49
N LYS A 450 -12.02 14.32 6.72
CA LYS A 450 -11.40 14.25 5.39
C LYS A 450 -9.89 14.47 5.57
N TRP A 451 -9.11 13.42 5.38
CA TRP A 451 -7.65 13.40 5.53
C TRP A 451 -6.98 13.64 4.18
N ASP A 452 -6.35 14.78 3.98
CA ASP A 452 -5.78 15.17 2.69
C ASP A 452 -4.24 15.10 2.65
N PHE A 453 -3.70 15.12 1.42
CA PHE A 453 -2.27 15.09 1.11
C PHE A 453 -2.01 15.71 -0.28
N ASN A 454 -1.79 17.03 -0.33
CA ASN A 454 -1.85 17.83 -1.56
C ASN A 454 -0.49 18.11 -2.23
N ARG A 455 0.60 17.48 -1.78
CA ARG A 455 1.88 17.54 -2.51
C ARG A 455 2.64 16.23 -2.52
N ASP A 456 3.51 16.12 -3.50
CA ASP A 456 4.47 15.05 -3.61
C ASP A 456 5.58 15.20 -2.54
N MET A 457 6.02 14.06 -2.02
CA MET A 457 7.07 13.96 -1.02
C MET A 457 8.45 14.01 -1.70
N TYR A 458 8.93 15.21 -2.01
CA TYR A 458 10.24 15.43 -2.61
C TYR A 458 11.33 15.53 -1.55
N GLU A 459 12.48 14.88 -1.81
CA GLU A 459 13.71 15.01 -1.01
C GLU A 459 13.49 14.76 0.50
N ALA A 460 12.65 13.76 0.82
CA ALA A 460 12.23 13.42 2.17
C ALA A 460 13.35 12.84 3.02
N ILE A 461 14.23 13.72 3.48
CA ILE A 461 15.29 13.46 4.44
C ILE A 461 14.86 14.09 5.76
N SER A 462 14.88 13.30 6.83
CA SER A 462 14.63 13.83 8.18
C SER A 462 15.82 14.68 8.61
N PRO A 463 15.63 15.96 8.99
CA PRO A 463 16.71 16.76 9.56
C PRO A 463 17.28 16.18 10.86
N LYS A 464 16.48 15.37 11.58
CA LYS A 464 16.85 14.73 12.85
C LYS A 464 17.82 13.57 12.64
N SER A 465 17.54 12.67 11.69
CA SER A 465 18.40 11.51 11.41
C SER A 465 19.45 11.78 10.33
N GLY A 466 19.17 12.70 9.42
CA GLY A 466 19.98 12.93 8.21
C GLY A 466 19.81 11.84 7.14
N LEU A 467 18.83 10.95 7.28
CA LEU A 467 18.56 9.82 6.39
C LEU A 467 17.26 10.03 5.61
N PRO A 468 17.09 9.39 4.43
CA PRO A 468 15.80 9.28 3.78
C PRO A 468 14.77 8.61 4.70
N VAL A 469 13.52 9.08 4.67
CA VAL A 469 12.46 8.61 5.56
C VAL A 469 11.13 8.38 4.84
N TYR A 470 11.13 8.05 3.54
CA TYR A 470 9.90 7.74 2.80
C TYR A 470 9.13 6.58 3.44
N HIS A 471 9.81 5.49 3.79
CA HIS A 471 9.22 4.34 4.46
C HIS A 471 8.65 4.71 5.83
N ASN A 472 9.50 5.29 6.69
CA ASN A 472 9.14 5.61 8.06
C ASN A 472 8.08 6.72 8.16
N GLN A 473 8.03 7.66 7.20
CA GLN A 473 6.98 8.68 7.12
C GLN A 473 5.61 8.05 6.86
N VAL A 474 5.54 7.03 5.99
CA VAL A 474 4.29 6.31 5.72
C VAL A 474 3.86 5.52 6.96
N LEU A 475 4.80 4.82 7.63
CA LEU A 475 4.50 4.13 8.89
C LEU A 475 4.03 5.09 9.99
N ALA A 476 4.64 6.28 10.10
CA ALA A 476 4.21 7.31 11.03
C ALA A 476 2.81 7.84 10.69
N THR A 477 2.49 7.98 9.40
CA THR A 477 1.14 8.37 8.96
C THR A 477 0.10 7.32 9.35
N TYR A 478 0.38 6.04 9.12
CA TYR A 478 -0.48 4.94 9.55
C TYR A 478 -0.67 4.92 11.06
N ALA A 479 0.41 5.04 11.83
CA ALA A 479 0.34 5.11 13.29
C ALA A 479 -0.50 6.30 13.78
N LEU A 480 -0.42 7.44 13.10
CA LEU A 480 -1.20 8.62 13.43
C LEU A 480 -2.70 8.38 13.21
N MET A 481 -3.08 7.83 12.06
CA MET A 481 -4.46 7.46 11.77
C MET A 481 -5.00 6.44 12.77
N ASP A 482 -4.23 5.37 13.04
CA ASP A 482 -4.59 4.31 13.98
C ASP A 482 -4.79 4.87 15.40
N ALA A 483 -3.90 5.76 15.86
CA ALA A 483 -4.00 6.40 17.17
C ALA A 483 -5.24 7.30 17.30
N LEU A 484 -5.65 8.00 16.22
CA LEU A 484 -6.87 8.80 16.23
C LEU A 484 -8.14 7.93 16.27
N LEU A 485 -8.17 6.85 15.48
CA LEU A 485 -9.29 5.91 15.48
C LEU A 485 -9.43 5.18 16.82
N GLU A 486 -8.32 4.84 17.47
CA GLU A 486 -8.32 4.26 18.82
C GLU A 486 -8.82 5.26 19.87
N ALA A 487 -8.37 6.51 19.81
CA ALA A 487 -8.76 7.56 20.76
C ALA A 487 -10.21 8.04 20.58
N HIS A 488 -10.77 7.91 19.38
CA HIS A 488 -12.11 8.38 19.03
C HIS A 488 -12.96 7.27 18.38
N PRO A 489 -13.46 6.30 19.16
CA PRO A 489 -14.30 5.23 18.63
C PRO A 489 -15.55 5.78 17.93
N GLY A 490 -15.76 5.39 16.68
CA GLY A 490 -16.86 5.86 15.84
C GLY A 490 -16.48 7.01 14.89
N LEU A 491 -15.27 7.55 15.01
CA LEU A 491 -14.70 8.46 14.01
C LEU A 491 -14.52 7.74 12.67
N GLU A 492 -14.99 8.37 11.60
CA GLU A 492 -14.74 7.93 10.22
C GLU A 492 -13.63 8.76 9.58
N ILE A 493 -12.82 8.13 8.71
CA ILE A 493 -11.80 8.84 7.92
C ILE A 493 -12.03 8.55 6.44
N GLU A 494 -12.16 9.61 5.63
CA GLU A 494 -12.01 9.55 4.17
C GLU A 494 -10.63 10.05 3.79
N SER A 495 -9.88 9.24 3.05
CA SER A 495 -8.57 9.64 2.52
C SER A 495 -8.73 10.45 1.24
N CYS A 496 -7.88 11.46 1.09
CA CYS A 496 -7.76 12.34 -0.05
C CYS A 496 -6.28 12.64 -0.29
N ALA A 497 -5.90 12.86 -1.55
CA ALA A 497 -4.58 13.35 -1.89
C ALA A 497 -4.67 14.24 -3.13
N GLY A 498 -5.29 15.41 -2.99
CA GLY A 498 -5.74 16.23 -4.12
C GLY A 498 -6.70 15.44 -5.03
N GLY A 499 -7.67 14.75 -4.44
CA GLY A 499 -8.45 13.71 -5.11
C GLY A 499 -7.77 12.35 -5.00
N GLY A 500 -7.55 11.67 -6.13
CA GLY A 500 -7.25 10.23 -6.16
C GLY A 500 -5.77 9.83 -6.01
N GLY A 501 -4.92 10.71 -5.49
CA GLY A 501 -3.46 10.55 -5.52
C GLY A 501 -2.87 9.49 -4.60
N ARG A 502 -3.63 8.94 -3.64
CA ARG A 502 -3.16 7.96 -2.66
C ARG A 502 -4.25 6.94 -2.28
N ILE A 503 -4.92 6.40 -3.30
CA ILE A 503 -5.93 5.35 -3.13
C ILE A 503 -5.25 4.00 -3.33
N ASP A 504 -4.99 3.33 -2.21
CA ASP A 504 -4.41 2.00 -2.14
C ASP A 504 -5.08 1.18 -1.03
N LEU A 505 -4.90 -0.15 -1.05
CA LEU A 505 -5.58 -1.07 -0.14
C LEU A 505 -5.16 -0.92 1.33
N GLU A 506 -3.98 -0.37 1.61
CA GLU A 506 -3.50 -0.16 2.98
C GLU A 506 -4.12 1.10 3.57
N MET A 507 -4.22 2.18 2.78
CA MET A 507 -4.98 3.36 3.14
C MET A 507 -6.45 3.02 3.38
N MET A 508 -7.07 2.24 2.50
CA MET A 508 -8.47 1.77 2.66
C MET A 508 -8.68 0.88 3.89
N HIS A 509 -7.63 0.38 4.55
CA HIS A 509 -7.77 -0.34 5.81
C HIS A 509 -8.14 0.58 6.97
N ARG A 510 -7.66 1.83 6.91
CA ARG A 510 -7.81 2.85 7.95
C ARG A 510 -8.86 3.89 7.59
N ALA A 511 -8.90 4.30 6.32
CA ALA A 511 -9.88 5.20 5.77
C ALA A 511 -11.09 4.40 5.27
N VAL A 512 -12.09 4.25 6.15
CA VAL A 512 -13.35 3.52 5.87
C VAL A 512 -14.52 4.45 5.76
#